data_AF-A0A9D6JME0-F1
#
_entry.id   AF-A0A9D6JME0-F1
#
_cell.length_a   1.000
_cell.length_b   1.000
_cell.length_c   1.000
_cell.angle_alpha   90.00
_cell.angle_beta   90.00
_cell.angle_gamma   90.00
#
_symmetry.space_group_name_H-M   'P 1'
#
loop_
_entity.id
_entity.type
_entity.pdbx_description
1 polymer ?
#
loop_
_entity_poly.entity_id
_entity_poly.type
_entity_poly.pdbx_seq_one_letter_code
_entity_poly.pdbx_strand_id
1 'polypeptide(L)'
;MKSNKNNELHDKIARALDLLKHGETDAAKQVITDSPLDQTGDPASLIKLGEISSKLGLHSQALGYISRASELKPNNAAYIYALAEEQLQGCTHDDEYRIARSSCMTLLRKAIATDNKYLEPYIKLAKLEIDLNNFDAAIKLLEKAHSLKPGDLNILFDLTYALRQINRHDDALGYTKKMIRIQPDISEPYQTQGRILIELGKTEQAMASLEKAIKINKTAGPAYLDLSSIKKFTPDDYPLIQSIENNLQLGMSAQQRSLIHFSLGKMYDDCKKPDEAFEHYRKGNLLSKTSTDPQAEQKLFKKIKKSYTKNIIEKMKGTGSSSDIPVFVIGMPRSGSTLIEQIISSHPDGAGAGELLEIDKIDNSLVARDRPNDYTTELNKNLSAENIRKYAANYLEALQRNRMEARRIVDKMPDNFLHLGLINVLFPNATIIHSIRNPLDTCLSCYFQAFLFHPWSCDLKWIANRYRFYRKAMDHWKNILPEGKIIDAHYEQLVEHTDTRTRELIAHCGLEWSDKCLEFYKEKRAINTASMWQARQPIYSSSRKRWHRYAKHLAGLAQDLAEYLLDEDIAELADKGIAIKKKPVWIWW
;
A
#
# COMPACT_ATOMS: atom_id res chain seq x y z
N MET A 1 46.98 -31.55 17.08
CA MET A 1 45.52 -31.84 17.07
C MET A 1 44.67 -30.72 16.47
N LYS A 2 44.80 -29.44 16.85
CA LYS A 2 43.98 -28.33 16.28
C LYS A 2 44.13 -28.16 14.75
N SER A 3 45.34 -28.31 14.20
CA SER A 3 45.58 -28.19 12.75
C SER A 3 44.89 -29.25 11.88
N ASN A 4 44.70 -30.47 12.39
CA ASN A 4 44.11 -31.56 11.61
C ASN A 4 42.58 -31.42 11.52
N LYS A 5 41.94 -30.88 12.58
CA LYS A 5 40.50 -30.62 12.63
C LYS A 5 40.08 -29.44 11.75
N ASN A 6 40.93 -28.42 11.60
CA ASN A 6 40.66 -27.30 10.68
C ASN A 6 40.71 -27.75 9.20
N ASN A 7 41.64 -28.63 8.83
CA ASN A 7 41.72 -29.17 7.47
C ASN A 7 40.47 -29.98 7.10
N GLU A 8 40.02 -30.86 8.00
CA GLU A 8 38.79 -31.65 7.80
C GLU A 8 37.54 -30.75 7.63
N LEU A 9 37.49 -29.63 8.34
CA LEU A 9 36.39 -28.67 8.21
C LEU A 9 36.42 -27.92 6.88
N HIS A 10 37.60 -27.47 6.44
CA HIS A 10 37.76 -26.82 5.14
C HIS A 10 37.33 -27.75 3.99
N ASP A 11 37.66 -29.04 4.10
CA ASP A 11 37.23 -30.05 3.13
C ASP A 11 35.71 -30.24 3.13
N LYS A 12 35.08 -30.26 4.32
CA LYS A 12 33.61 -30.31 4.45
C LYS A 12 32.93 -29.08 3.83
N ILE A 13 33.45 -27.87 4.08
CA ILE A 13 32.94 -26.63 3.49
C ILE A 13 33.07 -26.67 1.97
N ALA A 14 34.24 -27.05 1.44
CA ALA A 14 34.48 -27.12 0.00
C ALA A 14 33.53 -28.12 -0.67
N ARG A 15 33.37 -29.32 -0.06
CA ARG A 15 32.44 -30.35 -0.54
C ARG A 15 30.99 -29.87 -0.52
N ALA A 16 30.54 -29.22 0.55
CA ALA A 16 29.18 -28.71 0.64
C ALA A 16 28.89 -27.61 -0.40
N LEU A 17 29.86 -26.74 -0.68
CA LEU A 17 29.73 -25.72 -1.73
C LEU A 17 29.67 -26.33 -3.13
N ASP A 18 30.44 -27.38 -3.39
CA ASP A 18 30.40 -28.10 -4.67
C ASP A 18 29.07 -28.81 -4.88
N LEU A 19 28.54 -29.48 -3.85
CA LEU A 19 27.21 -30.11 -3.89
C LEU A 19 26.10 -29.08 -4.14
N LEU A 20 26.15 -27.91 -3.47
CA LEU A 20 25.21 -26.82 -3.71
C LEU A 20 25.28 -26.28 -5.14
N LYS A 21 26.48 -26.22 -5.73
CA LYS A 21 26.67 -25.79 -7.13
C LYS A 21 26.00 -26.76 -8.13
N HIS A 22 25.91 -28.04 -7.78
CA HIS A 22 25.26 -29.08 -8.57
C HIS A 22 23.78 -29.32 -8.20
N GLY A 23 23.22 -28.53 -7.28
CA GLY A 23 21.82 -28.64 -6.85
C GLY A 23 21.55 -29.81 -5.89
N GLU A 24 22.59 -30.45 -5.34
CA GLU A 24 22.47 -31.59 -4.42
C GLU A 24 22.27 -31.11 -2.98
N THR A 25 21.12 -30.50 -2.70
CA THR A 25 20.82 -29.85 -1.41
C THR A 25 20.81 -30.82 -0.22
N ASP A 26 20.26 -32.03 -0.39
CA ASP A 26 20.18 -33.00 0.70
C ASP A 26 21.55 -33.58 1.05
N ALA A 27 22.39 -33.83 0.05
CA ALA A 27 23.77 -34.28 0.26
C ALA A 27 24.60 -33.17 0.93
N ALA A 28 24.44 -31.91 0.48
CA ALA A 28 25.10 -30.77 1.12
C ALA A 28 24.68 -30.63 2.59
N LYS A 29 23.40 -30.81 2.89
CA LYS A 29 22.84 -30.80 4.25
C LYS A 29 23.45 -31.89 5.14
N GLN A 30 23.59 -33.11 4.62
CA GLN A 30 24.24 -34.20 5.36
C GLN A 30 25.71 -33.87 5.71
N VAL A 31 26.46 -33.26 4.77
CA VAL A 31 27.87 -32.90 4.99
C VAL A 31 28.06 -31.89 6.14
N ILE A 32 27.10 -30.97 6.35
CA ILE A 32 27.24 -29.90 7.34
C ILE A 32 26.49 -30.12 8.66
N THR A 33 25.56 -31.06 8.74
CA THR A 33 24.73 -31.29 9.95
C THR A 33 25.58 -31.74 11.16
N ASP A 34 26.67 -32.46 10.91
CA ASP A 34 27.57 -32.99 11.96
C ASP A 34 28.80 -32.09 12.23
N SER A 35 28.72 -30.79 11.93
CA SER A 35 29.84 -29.84 12.16
C SER A 35 29.68 -29.12 13.51
N PRO A 36 30.32 -29.56 14.61
CA PRO A 36 30.11 -28.97 15.94
C PRO A 36 30.62 -27.52 16.03
N LEU A 37 29.79 -26.64 16.61
CA LEU A 37 30.10 -25.23 16.88
C LEU A 37 31.45 -25.03 17.59
N ASP A 38 31.75 -25.87 18.57
CA ASP A 38 32.92 -25.73 19.46
C ASP A 38 34.26 -26.14 18.84
N GLN A 39 34.26 -26.85 17.72
CA GLN A 39 35.50 -27.29 17.07
C GLN A 39 36.12 -26.23 16.16
N THR A 40 35.39 -25.14 15.90
CA THR A 40 35.76 -24.13 14.92
C THR A 40 36.27 -22.86 15.62
N GLY A 41 37.60 -22.72 15.70
CA GLY A 41 38.25 -21.53 16.27
C GLY A 41 38.44 -20.40 15.26
N ASP A 42 38.19 -20.65 13.97
CA ASP A 42 38.36 -19.69 12.88
C ASP A 42 37.01 -19.02 12.52
N PRO A 43 36.87 -17.69 12.73
CA PRO A 43 35.67 -16.95 12.41
C PRO A 43 35.27 -16.96 10.94
N ALA A 44 36.22 -17.06 10.00
CA ALA A 44 35.90 -17.08 8.57
C ALA A 44 35.21 -18.38 8.16
N SER A 45 35.70 -19.52 8.66
CA SER A 45 35.07 -20.83 8.47
C SER A 45 33.66 -20.88 9.07
N LEU A 46 33.47 -20.28 10.25
CA LEU A 46 32.16 -20.14 10.88
C LEU A 46 31.16 -19.34 10.03
N ILE A 47 31.57 -18.20 9.46
CA ILE A 47 30.71 -17.45 8.53
C ILE A 47 30.34 -18.30 7.32
N LYS A 48 31.29 -19.05 6.76
CA LYS A 48 31.02 -19.90 5.60
C LYS A 48 30.04 -21.03 5.90
N LEU A 49 30.16 -21.69 7.05
CA LEU A 49 29.18 -22.66 7.53
C LEU A 49 27.81 -22.01 7.71
N GLY A 50 27.78 -20.81 8.30
CA GLY A 50 26.58 -20.00 8.43
C GLY A 50 25.86 -19.76 7.10
N GLU A 51 26.59 -19.26 6.09
CA GLU A 51 26.06 -19.01 4.75
C GLU A 51 25.53 -20.29 4.07
N ILE A 52 26.21 -21.42 4.25
CA ILE A 52 25.79 -22.71 3.68
C ILE A 52 24.53 -23.22 4.38
N SER A 53 24.51 -23.21 5.72
CA SER A 53 23.34 -23.57 6.53
C SER A 53 22.13 -22.71 6.16
N SER A 54 22.33 -21.40 5.99
CA SER A 54 21.31 -20.43 5.60
C SER A 54 20.69 -20.78 4.23
N LYS A 55 21.53 -21.04 3.21
CA LYS A 55 21.10 -21.49 1.88
C LYS A 55 20.33 -22.82 1.89
N LEU A 56 20.59 -23.67 2.88
CA LEU A 56 19.92 -24.96 3.07
C LEU A 56 18.65 -24.86 3.93
N GLY A 57 18.25 -23.66 4.33
CA GLY A 57 17.09 -23.41 5.20
C GLY A 57 17.30 -23.79 6.67
N LEU A 58 18.54 -24.01 7.10
CA LEU A 58 18.91 -24.37 8.46
C LEU A 58 19.20 -23.13 9.31
N HIS A 59 18.22 -22.24 9.41
CA HIS A 59 18.40 -20.89 9.97
C HIS A 59 18.89 -20.87 11.42
N SER A 60 18.38 -21.77 12.28
CA SER A 60 18.86 -21.86 13.67
C SER A 60 20.34 -22.25 13.75
N GLN A 61 20.79 -23.15 12.86
CA GLN A 61 22.19 -23.57 12.80
C GLN A 61 23.07 -22.45 12.22
N ALA A 62 22.60 -21.80 11.16
CA ALA A 62 23.27 -20.66 10.54
C ALA A 62 23.48 -19.52 11.55
N LEU A 63 22.43 -19.17 12.29
CA LEU A 63 22.48 -18.15 13.32
C LEU A 63 23.50 -18.49 14.40
N GLY A 64 23.58 -19.76 14.81
CA GLY A 64 24.59 -20.24 15.76
C GLY A 64 26.02 -19.98 15.27
N TYR A 65 26.36 -20.42 14.05
CA TYR A 65 27.70 -20.22 13.51
C TYR A 65 28.06 -18.74 13.32
N ILE A 66 27.14 -17.95 12.77
CA ILE A 66 27.37 -16.53 12.49
C ILE A 66 27.48 -15.73 13.79
N SER A 67 26.65 -16.03 14.80
CA SER A 67 26.74 -15.42 16.13
C SER A 67 28.11 -15.67 16.75
N ARG A 68 28.59 -16.93 16.69
CA ARG A 68 29.91 -17.28 17.20
C ARG A 68 31.04 -16.58 16.46
N ALA A 69 30.97 -16.47 15.13
CA ALA A 69 31.95 -15.70 14.35
C ALA A 69 31.97 -14.22 14.75
N SER A 70 30.79 -13.62 14.96
CA SER A 70 30.65 -12.23 15.39
C SER A 70 31.11 -12.02 16.83
N GLU A 71 31.00 -13.00 17.73
CA GLU A 71 31.56 -12.94 19.08
C GLU A 71 33.09 -12.98 19.08
N LEU A 72 33.68 -13.83 18.22
CA LEU A 72 35.13 -13.98 18.09
C LEU A 72 35.78 -12.76 17.41
N LYS A 73 35.05 -12.05 16.55
CA LYS A 73 35.47 -10.79 15.91
C LYS A 73 34.37 -9.72 15.99
N PRO A 74 34.14 -9.10 17.16
CA PRO A 74 33.02 -8.19 17.40
C PRO A 74 33.10 -6.85 16.66
N ASN A 75 34.26 -6.53 16.08
CA ASN A 75 34.52 -5.32 15.30
C ASN A 75 34.71 -5.63 13.80
N ASN A 76 34.16 -6.74 13.30
CA ASN A 76 34.12 -7.03 11.86
C ASN A 76 32.72 -6.70 11.31
N ALA A 77 32.63 -5.64 10.51
CA ALA A 77 31.36 -5.15 9.97
C ALA A 77 30.63 -6.19 9.08
N ALA A 78 31.38 -6.99 8.31
CA ALA A 78 30.81 -8.04 7.47
C ALA A 78 30.14 -9.14 8.31
N TYR A 79 30.71 -9.49 9.45
CA TYR A 79 30.16 -10.54 10.32
C TYR A 79 28.93 -10.06 11.08
N ILE A 80 28.95 -8.79 11.53
CA ILE A 80 27.79 -8.14 12.13
C ILE A 80 26.63 -8.07 11.12
N TYR A 81 26.93 -7.73 9.87
CA TYR A 81 25.93 -7.71 8.80
C TYR A 81 25.36 -9.10 8.49
N ALA A 82 26.21 -10.12 8.37
CA ALA A 82 25.76 -11.50 8.17
C ALA A 82 24.81 -11.94 9.30
N LEU A 83 25.11 -11.56 10.55
CA LEU A 83 24.23 -11.82 11.68
C LEU A 83 22.89 -11.09 11.54
N ALA A 84 22.92 -9.83 11.12
CA ALA A 84 21.70 -9.04 10.90
C ALA A 84 20.82 -9.65 9.81
N GLU A 85 21.39 -10.14 8.71
CA GLU A 85 20.62 -10.77 7.64
C GLU A 85 19.99 -12.09 8.09
N GLU A 86 20.76 -12.94 8.78
CA GLU A 86 20.28 -14.26 9.19
C GLU A 86 19.10 -14.17 10.16
N GLN A 87 19.10 -13.16 11.03
CA GLN A 87 17.99 -12.92 11.97
C GLN A 87 16.64 -12.77 11.28
N LEU A 88 16.59 -12.23 10.06
CA LEU A 88 15.34 -12.05 9.33
C LEU A 88 14.92 -13.31 8.55
N GLN A 89 15.88 -14.10 8.05
CA GLN A 89 15.59 -15.23 7.17
C GLN A 89 14.92 -16.40 7.88
N GLY A 90 15.19 -16.59 9.18
CA GLY A 90 14.58 -17.65 9.99
C GLY A 90 13.16 -17.37 10.49
N CYS A 91 12.62 -16.17 10.28
CA CYS A 91 11.31 -15.80 10.80
C CYS A 91 10.19 -16.36 9.92
N THR A 92 9.31 -17.16 10.52
CA THR A 92 8.14 -17.74 9.84
C THR A 92 6.82 -17.12 10.30
N HIS A 93 6.84 -16.38 11.41
CA HIS A 93 5.69 -15.70 11.99
C HIS A 93 5.91 -14.19 12.06
N ASP A 94 4.84 -13.41 11.92
CA ASP A 94 4.89 -11.93 11.86
C ASP A 94 5.46 -11.30 13.15
N ASP A 95 5.12 -11.82 14.33
CA ASP A 95 5.67 -11.39 15.63
C ASP A 95 7.19 -11.58 15.74
N GLU A 96 7.67 -12.76 15.33
CA GLU A 96 9.10 -13.08 15.29
C GLU A 96 9.82 -12.15 14.32
N TYR A 97 9.23 -11.95 13.14
CA TYR A 97 9.76 -11.04 12.13
C TYR A 97 9.85 -9.59 12.64
N ARG A 98 8.84 -9.11 13.37
CA ARG A 98 8.83 -7.75 13.93
C ARG A 98 9.96 -7.55 14.95
N ILE A 99 10.15 -8.50 15.87
CA ILE A 99 11.21 -8.44 16.87
C ILE A 99 12.58 -8.56 16.19
N ALA A 100 12.72 -9.54 15.30
CA ALA A 100 13.94 -9.76 14.52
C ALA A 100 14.31 -8.54 13.68
N ARG A 101 13.33 -7.83 13.10
CA ARG A 101 13.56 -6.60 12.34
C ARG A 101 14.16 -5.49 13.20
N SER A 102 13.68 -5.28 14.43
CA SER A 102 14.25 -4.27 15.34
C SER A 102 15.71 -4.59 15.71
N SER A 103 15.99 -5.86 16.03
CA SER A 103 17.35 -6.34 16.30
C SER A 103 18.26 -6.22 15.07
N CYS A 104 17.76 -6.63 13.89
CA CYS A 104 18.44 -6.50 12.61
C CYS A 104 18.84 -5.04 12.34
N MET A 105 17.92 -4.09 12.46
CA MET A 105 18.22 -2.67 12.27
C MET A 105 19.30 -2.15 13.23
N THR A 106 19.31 -2.65 14.47
CA THR A 106 20.35 -2.30 15.46
C THR A 106 21.72 -2.83 15.03
N LEU A 107 21.79 -4.08 14.58
CA LEU A 107 23.02 -4.67 14.06
C LEU A 107 23.50 -3.98 12.77
N LEU A 108 22.59 -3.62 11.86
CA LEU A 108 22.95 -2.87 10.65
C LEU A 108 23.57 -1.50 10.99
N ARG A 109 22.99 -0.77 11.96
CA ARG A 109 23.58 0.49 12.46
C ARG A 109 24.94 0.26 13.11
N LYS A 110 25.12 -0.84 13.85
CA LYS A 110 26.42 -1.23 14.41
C LYS A 110 27.44 -1.56 13.31
N ALA A 111 27.05 -2.29 12.26
CA ALA A 111 27.93 -2.59 11.13
C ALA A 111 28.40 -1.32 10.42
N ILE A 112 27.50 -0.36 10.21
CA ILE A 112 27.81 0.97 9.66
C ILE A 112 28.77 1.75 10.56
N ALA A 113 28.57 1.71 11.88
CA ALA A 113 29.45 2.39 12.83
C ALA A 113 30.86 1.77 12.88
N THR A 114 30.95 0.44 12.69
CA THR A 114 32.22 -0.30 12.63
C THR A 114 32.98 -0.03 11.33
N ASP A 115 32.29 0.00 10.19
CA ASP A 115 32.87 0.34 8.88
C ASP A 115 31.90 1.18 8.05
N ASN A 116 32.18 2.49 7.97
CA ASN A 116 31.34 3.44 7.25
C ASN A 116 31.49 3.39 5.71
N LYS A 117 32.38 2.53 5.19
CA LYS A 117 32.54 2.26 3.76
C LYS A 117 31.85 0.97 3.33
N TYR A 118 31.36 0.17 4.28
CA TYR A 118 30.65 -1.06 3.95
C TYR A 118 29.24 -0.74 3.46
N LEU A 119 28.97 -1.03 2.18
CA LEU A 119 27.79 -0.57 1.44
C LEU A 119 26.50 -1.29 1.83
N GLU A 120 26.59 -2.60 2.02
CA GLU A 120 25.49 -3.55 2.13
C GLU A 120 24.58 -3.24 3.34
N PRO A 121 25.12 -2.88 4.53
CA PRO A 121 24.31 -2.42 5.64
C PRO A 121 23.44 -1.19 5.33
N TYR A 122 23.94 -0.23 4.55
CA TYR A 122 23.16 0.95 4.18
C TYR A 122 21.97 0.59 3.30
N ILE A 123 22.19 -0.26 2.29
CA ILE A 123 21.13 -0.71 1.37
C ILE A 123 20.07 -1.51 2.14
N LYS A 124 20.49 -2.47 2.97
CA LYS A 124 19.57 -3.30 3.76
C LYS A 124 18.75 -2.47 4.74
N LEU A 125 19.40 -1.56 5.47
CA LEU A 125 18.70 -0.69 6.42
C LEU A 125 17.74 0.25 5.71
N ALA A 126 18.12 0.82 4.56
CA ALA A 126 17.24 1.67 3.77
C ALA A 126 15.96 0.94 3.31
N LYS A 127 16.08 -0.32 2.88
CA LYS A 127 14.91 -1.14 2.51
C LYS A 127 13.99 -1.38 3.69
N LEU A 128 14.53 -1.68 4.87
CA LEU A 128 13.73 -1.81 6.08
C LEU A 128 13.04 -0.50 6.48
N GLU A 129 13.72 0.64 6.34
CA GLU A 129 13.12 1.95 6.57
C GLU A 129 12.03 2.26 5.52
N ILE A 130 12.20 1.85 4.25
CA ILE A 130 11.16 1.94 3.20
C ILE A 130 9.94 1.09 3.58
N ASP A 131 10.14 -0.15 4.02
CA ASP A 131 9.05 -1.04 4.46
C ASP A 131 8.29 -0.46 5.67
N LEU A 132 8.99 0.31 6.50
CA LEU A 132 8.42 1.06 7.62
C LEU A 132 7.81 2.42 7.22
N ASN A 133 7.90 2.79 5.93
CA ASN A 133 7.52 4.09 5.38
C ASN A 133 8.28 5.28 6.00
N ASN A 134 9.48 5.04 6.54
CA ASN A 134 10.40 6.05 7.07
C ASN A 134 11.29 6.59 5.93
N PHE A 135 10.67 7.20 4.92
CA PHE A 135 11.35 7.57 3.67
C PHE A 135 12.51 8.56 3.86
N ASP A 136 12.44 9.51 4.80
CA ASP A 136 13.54 10.43 5.09
C ASP A 136 14.80 9.72 5.60
N ALA A 137 14.63 8.72 6.47
CA ALA A 137 15.73 7.91 6.96
C ALA A 137 16.30 7.05 5.83
N ALA A 138 15.43 6.44 5.02
CA ALA A 138 15.83 5.67 3.85
C ALA A 138 16.64 6.51 2.84
N ILE A 139 16.21 7.75 2.54
CA ILE A 139 16.90 8.65 1.62
C ILE A 139 18.31 8.95 2.10
N LYS A 140 18.50 9.30 3.38
CA LYS A 140 19.85 9.57 3.93
C LYS A 140 20.78 8.36 3.79
N LEU A 141 20.27 7.17 4.07
CA LEU A 141 21.01 5.92 3.95
C LEU A 141 21.36 5.62 2.49
N LEU A 142 20.42 5.82 1.57
CA LEU A 142 20.62 5.58 0.15
C LEU A 142 21.50 6.63 -0.52
N GLU A 143 21.47 7.89 -0.11
CA GLU A 143 22.41 8.92 -0.57
C GLU A 143 23.84 8.57 -0.16
N LYS A 144 24.01 8.06 1.07
CA LYS A 144 25.30 7.53 1.52
C LYS A 144 25.72 6.30 0.72
N ALA A 145 24.81 5.35 0.47
CA ALA A 145 25.07 4.19 -0.38
C ALA A 145 25.46 4.59 -1.82
N HIS A 146 24.77 5.58 -2.38
CA HIS A 146 25.07 6.14 -3.70
C HIS A 146 26.44 6.80 -3.76
N SER A 147 26.88 7.47 -2.68
CA SER A 147 28.23 8.04 -2.59
C SER A 147 29.34 6.97 -2.56
N LEU A 148 29.05 5.80 -1.98
CA LEU A 148 29.99 4.66 -1.91
C LEU A 148 30.06 3.89 -3.22
N LYS A 149 28.92 3.76 -3.92
CA LYS A 149 28.82 3.10 -5.23
C LYS A 149 28.00 3.94 -6.22
N PRO A 150 28.62 4.99 -6.81
CA PRO A 150 27.94 5.82 -7.79
C PRO A 150 27.51 5.01 -9.02
N GLY A 151 26.29 5.24 -9.49
CA GLY A 151 25.76 4.63 -10.71
C GLY A 151 25.12 3.25 -10.54
N ASP A 152 25.05 2.69 -9.32
CA ASP A 152 24.28 1.47 -9.08
C ASP A 152 22.77 1.73 -9.27
N LEU A 153 22.18 1.09 -10.28
CA LEU A 153 20.78 1.32 -10.65
C LEU A 153 19.80 0.93 -9.55
N ASN A 154 20.08 -0.10 -8.76
CA ASN A 154 19.16 -0.51 -7.69
C ASN A 154 19.06 0.58 -6.61
N ILE A 155 20.21 1.17 -6.24
CA ILE A 155 20.24 2.29 -5.29
C ILE A 155 19.49 3.50 -5.87
N LEU A 156 19.65 3.78 -7.17
CA LEU A 156 18.97 4.89 -7.83
C LEU A 156 17.45 4.68 -7.91
N PHE A 157 16.99 3.45 -8.14
CA PHE A 157 15.57 3.11 -8.10
C PHE A 157 14.99 3.29 -6.69
N ASP A 158 15.65 2.75 -5.67
CA ASP A 158 15.21 2.88 -4.27
C ASP A 158 15.18 4.36 -3.83
N LEU A 159 16.17 5.17 -4.23
CA LEU A 159 16.19 6.63 -4.01
C LEU A 159 15.01 7.31 -4.69
N THR A 160 14.82 7.02 -5.98
CA THR A 160 13.75 7.61 -6.79
C THR A 160 12.38 7.27 -6.20
N TYR A 161 12.19 6.03 -5.75
CA TYR A 161 11.00 5.59 -5.07
C TYR A 161 10.77 6.38 -3.77
N ALA A 162 11.75 6.40 -2.86
CA ALA A 162 11.61 7.08 -1.57
C ALA A 162 11.38 8.59 -1.72
N LEU A 163 12.07 9.26 -2.64
CA LEU A 163 11.88 10.69 -2.95
C LEU A 163 10.46 10.97 -3.46
N ARG A 164 9.92 10.08 -4.30
CA ARG A 164 8.56 10.19 -4.83
C ARG A 164 7.52 10.12 -3.71
N GLN A 165 7.72 9.24 -2.73
CA GLN A 165 6.80 9.08 -1.59
C GLN A 165 6.73 10.33 -0.69
N ILE A 166 7.80 11.14 -0.64
CA ILE A 166 7.82 12.42 0.09
C ILE A 166 7.60 13.65 -0.81
N ASN A 167 7.09 13.44 -2.02
CA ASN A 167 6.79 14.48 -3.03
C ASN A 167 7.99 15.31 -3.50
N ARG A 168 9.23 14.83 -3.34
CA ARG A 168 10.44 15.43 -3.94
C ARG A 168 10.61 15.00 -5.39
N HIS A 169 9.60 15.30 -6.21
CA HIS A 169 9.49 14.80 -7.59
C HIS A 169 10.60 15.30 -8.51
N ASP A 170 11.08 16.54 -8.35
CA ASP A 170 12.15 17.09 -9.20
C ASP A 170 13.49 16.36 -8.97
N ASP A 171 13.80 16.03 -7.71
CA ASP A 171 14.97 15.22 -7.37
C ASP A 171 14.84 13.80 -7.93
N ALA A 172 13.66 13.20 -7.79
CA ALA A 172 13.35 11.89 -8.36
C ALA A 172 13.51 11.89 -9.90
N LEU A 173 13.05 12.94 -10.60
CA LEU A 173 13.27 13.11 -12.04
C LEU A 173 14.76 13.26 -12.37
N GLY A 174 15.55 13.95 -11.54
CA GLY A 174 17.00 14.02 -11.68
C GLY A 174 17.64 12.63 -11.69
N TYR A 175 17.23 11.74 -10.78
CA TYR A 175 17.73 10.38 -10.71
C TYR A 175 17.27 9.50 -11.88
N THR A 176 16.03 9.63 -12.36
CA THR A 176 15.61 8.91 -13.60
C THR A 176 16.46 9.30 -14.81
N LYS A 177 16.79 10.58 -14.97
CA LYS A 177 17.70 11.04 -16.04
C LYS A 177 19.10 10.45 -15.90
N LYS A 178 19.61 10.30 -14.68
CA LYS A 178 20.90 9.61 -14.42
C LYS A 178 20.81 8.14 -14.83
N MET A 179 19.76 7.41 -14.43
CA MET A 179 19.56 6.01 -14.79
C MET A 179 19.50 5.81 -16.31
N ILE A 180 18.76 6.65 -17.03
CA ILE A 180 18.65 6.62 -18.50
C ILE A 180 20.01 6.88 -19.16
N ARG A 181 20.86 7.76 -18.60
CA ARG A 181 22.21 7.99 -19.13
C ARG A 181 23.15 6.80 -18.90
N ILE A 182 22.99 6.09 -17.78
CA ILE A 182 23.81 4.93 -17.42
C ILE A 182 23.46 3.73 -18.31
N GLN A 183 22.16 3.43 -18.45
CA GLN A 183 21.66 2.37 -19.32
C GLN A 183 20.41 2.86 -20.06
N PRO A 184 20.52 3.26 -21.34
CA PRO A 184 19.41 3.83 -22.11
C PRO A 184 18.46 2.79 -22.71
N ASP A 185 18.79 1.50 -22.60
CA ASP A 185 18.13 0.34 -23.20
C ASP A 185 17.35 -0.52 -22.20
N ILE A 186 17.22 -0.06 -20.95
CA ILE A 186 16.32 -0.63 -19.93
C ILE A 186 15.02 0.17 -19.85
N SER A 187 13.91 -0.54 -19.64
CA SER A 187 12.55 0.02 -19.69
C SER A 187 12.17 0.75 -18.40
N GLU A 188 12.65 0.24 -17.26
CA GLU A 188 12.25 0.62 -15.91
C GLU A 188 12.52 2.11 -15.60
N PRO A 189 13.65 2.73 -16.00
CA PRO A 189 13.88 4.16 -15.78
C PRO A 189 12.87 5.05 -16.50
N TYR A 190 12.51 4.73 -17.75
CA TYR A 190 11.52 5.49 -18.53
C TYR A 190 10.11 5.31 -17.97
N GLN A 191 9.77 4.10 -17.53
CA GLN A 191 8.51 3.84 -16.84
C GLN A 191 8.40 4.64 -15.53
N THR A 192 9.48 4.70 -14.77
CA THR A 192 9.55 5.47 -13.51
C THR A 192 9.46 6.97 -13.76
N GLN A 193 10.15 7.47 -14.80
CA GLN A 193 10.03 8.85 -15.25
C GLN A 193 8.60 9.19 -15.65
N GLY A 194 7.96 8.32 -16.45
CA GLY A 194 6.55 8.45 -16.84
C GLY A 194 5.64 8.59 -15.63
N ARG A 195 5.76 7.72 -14.62
CA ARG A 195 4.99 7.78 -13.37
C ARG A 195 5.12 9.12 -12.66
N ILE A 196 6.35 9.61 -12.48
CA ILE A 196 6.59 10.89 -11.80
C ILE A 196 6.01 12.06 -12.60
N LEU A 197 6.11 12.01 -13.93
CA LEU A 197 5.51 13.03 -14.80
C LEU A 197 3.98 13.02 -14.75
N ILE A 198 3.34 11.86 -14.59
CA ILE A 198 1.90 11.74 -14.33
C ILE A 198 1.54 12.46 -13.03
N GLU A 199 2.27 12.19 -11.94
CA GLU A 199 2.07 12.81 -10.62
C GLU A 199 2.17 14.34 -10.68
N LEU A 200 3.11 14.86 -11.48
CA LEU A 200 3.31 16.28 -11.76
C LEU A 200 2.32 16.90 -12.76
N GLY A 201 1.42 16.11 -13.36
CA GLY A 201 0.48 16.57 -14.38
C GLY A 201 1.11 16.88 -15.76
N LYS A 202 2.33 16.40 -16.02
CA LYS A 202 3.05 16.59 -17.30
C LYS A 202 2.72 15.47 -18.28
N THR A 203 1.46 15.39 -18.69
CA THR A 203 0.88 14.25 -19.44
C THR A 203 1.62 13.89 -20.74
N GLU A 204 1.95 14.87 -21.59
CA GLU A 204 2.62 14.60 -22.88
C GLU A 204 4.02 14.00 -22.68
N GLN A 205 4.81 14.55 -21.75
CA GLN A 205 6.14 14.03 -21.43
C GLN A 205 6.05 12.62 -20.80
N ALA A 206 5.01 12.39 -19.99
CA ALA A 206 4.75 11.08 -19.41
C ALA A 206 4.45 10.04 -20.51
N MET A 207 3.58 10.38 -21.47
CA MET A 207 3.26 9.51 -22.62
C MET A 207 4.51 9.14 -23.41
N ALA A 208 5.34 10.12 -23.79
CA ALA A 208 6.57 9.86 -24.54
C ALA A 208 7.53 8.92 -23.79
N SER A 209 7.66 9.09 -22.46
CA SER A 209 8.49 8.22 -21.61
C SER A 209 7.94 6.79 -21.55
N LEU A 210 6.63 6.63 -21.39
CA LEU A 210 5.97 5.33 -21.29
C LEU A 210 5.98 4.57 -22.63
N GLU A 211 5.78 5.27 -23.75
CA GLU A 211 5.91 4.70 -25.09
C GLU A 211 7.34 4.22 -25.36
N LYS A 212 8.36 4.97 -24.90
CA LYS A 212 9.75 4.53 -24.96
C LYS A 212 10.00 3.28 -24.13
N ALA A 213 9.45 3.21 -22.91
CA ALA A 213 9.53 2.01 -22.06
C ALA A 213 8.91 0.78 -22.76
N ILE A 214 7.71 0.92 -23.31
CA ILE A 214 7.00 -0.15 -24.03
C ILE A 214 7.75 -0.58 -25.29
N LYS A 215 8.39 0.35 -26.01
CA LYS A 215 9.21 0.05 -27.18
C LYS A 215 10.43 -0.79 -26.82
N ILE A 216 11.05 -0.54 -25.67
CA ILE A 216 12.19 -1.31 -25.16
C ILE A 216 11.73 -2.69 -24.68
N ASN A 217 10.69 -2.74 -23.84
CA ASN A 217 10.16 -3.97 -23.29
C ASN A 217 8.66 -4.08 -23.54
N LYS A 218 8.29 -4.90 -24.53
CA LYS A 218 6.89 -5.17 -24.90
C LYS A 218 6.08 -5.89 -23.80
N THR A 219 6.73 -6.36 -22.75
CA THR A 219 6.11 -7.04 -21.60
C THR A 219 6.02 -6.14 -20.35
N ALA A 220 6.37 -4.85 -20.47
CA ALA A 220 6.34 -3.89 -19.37
C ALA A 220 4.90 -3.50 -18.97
N GLY A 221 4.22 -4.38 -18.25
CA GLY A 221 2.86 -4.21 -17.73
C GLY A 221 2.63 -2.90 -16.98
N PRO A 222 3.52 -2.47 -16.05
CA PRO A 222 3.39 -1.17 -15.39
C PRO A 222 3.36 0.02 -16.37
N ALA A 223 4.13 -0.04 -17.45
CA ALA A 223 4.17 1.03 -18.45
C ALA A 223 2.85 1.10 -19.25
N TYR A 224 2.29 -0.06 -19.64
CA TYR A 224 0.97 -0.11 -20.26
C TYR A 224 -0.13 0.40 -19.34
N LEU A 225 -0.08 0.02 -18.05
CA LEU A 225 -1.08 0.45 -17.08
C LEU A 225 -1.06 1.98 -16.95
N ASP A 226 0.14 2.56 -16.85
CA ASP A 226 0.31 4.01 -16.75
C ASP A 226 -0.12 4.75 -18.00
N LEU A 227 0.28 4.27 -19.18
CA LEU A 227 -0.11 4.87 -20.45
C LEU A 227 -1.64 4.81 -20.60
N SER A 228 -2.23 3.65 -20.29
CA SER A 228 -3.68 3.48 -20.36
C SER A 228 -4.40 4.45 -19.42
N SER A 229 -3.84 4.78 -18.26
CA SER A 229 -4.48 5.68 -17.29
C SER A 229 -4.55 7.15 -17.73
N ILE A 230 -3.66 7.58 -18.64
CA ILE A 230 -3.52 9.00 -19.04
C ILE A 230 -3.90 9.29 -20.48
N LYS A 231 -3.87 8.29 -21.37
CA LYS A 231 -4.30 8.43 -22.77
C LYS A 231 -5.75 7.95 -22.90
N LYS A 232 -6.61 8.73 -23.55
CA LYS A 232 -7.94 8.26 -24.01
C LYS A 232 -7.76 7.48 -25.31
N PHE A 233 -8.30 6.27 -25.38
CA PHE A 233 -8.26 5.44 -26.58
C PHE A 233 -9.55 5.59 -27.38
N THR A 234 -9.43 5.42 -28.69
CA THR A 234 -10.52 5.50 -29.66
C THR A 234 -10.49 4.27 -30.57
N PRO A 235 -11.55 3.99 -31.35
CA PRO A 235 -11.53 2.91 -32.34
C PRO A 235 -10.34 2.97 -33.32
N ASP A 236 -9.78 4.15 -33.57
CA ASP A 236 -8.59 4.30 -34.44
C ASP A 236 -7.33 3.67 -33.83
N ASP A 237 -7.31 3.46 -32.50
CA ASP A 237 -6.24 2.77 -31.79
C ASP A 237 -6.38 1.23 -31.84
N TYR A 238 -7.39 0.66 -32.51
CA TYR A 238 -7.57 -0.81 -32.55
C TYR A 238 -6.34 -1.59 -33.04
N PRO A 239 -5.60 -1.15 -34.08
CA PRO A 239 -4.38 -1.85 -34.49
C PRO A 239 -3.34 -1.92 -33.36
N LEU A 240 -3.23 -0.85 -32.55
CA LEU A 240 -2.36 -0.82 -31.38
C LEU A 240 -2.87 -1.78 -30.30
N ILE A 241 -4.17 -1.74 -29.99
CA ILE A 241 -4.80 -2.62 -28.99
C ILE A 241 -4.57 -4.10 -29.35
N GLN A 242 -4.80 -4.48 -30.60
CA GLN A 242 -4.55 -5.83 -31.12
C GLN A 242 -3.07 -6.21 -31.05
N SER A 243 -2.16 -5.28 -31.35
CA SER A 243 -0.72 -5.53 -31.17
C SER A 243 -0.36 -5.80 -29.70
N ILE A 244 -1.02 -5.14 -28.74
CA ILE A 244 -0.80 -5.37 -27.31
C ILE A 244 -1.38 -6.72 -26.88
N GLU A 245 -2.54 -7.12 -27.41
CA GLU A 245 -3.09 -8.47 -27.20
C GLU A 245 -2.12 -9.55 -27.70
N ASN A 246 -1.51 -9.36 -28.87
CA ASN A 246 -0.52 -10.28 -29.41
C ASN A 246 0.72 -10.39 -28.50
N ASN A 247 1.12 -9.30 -27.84
CA ASN A 247 2.23 -9.32 -26.89
C ASN A 247 1.96 -10.24 -25.68
N LEU A 248 0.70 -10.55 -25.35
CA LEU A 248 0.38 -11.53 -24.31
C LEU A 248 0.90 -12.94 -24.64
N GLN A 249 1.20 -13.26 -25.89
CA GLN A 249 1.82 -14.54 -26.27
C GLN A 249 3.32 -14.62 -25.93
N LEU A 250 3.95 -13.49 -25.59
CA LEU A 250 5.34 -13.46 -25.17
C LEU A 250 5.52 -14.07 -23.76
N GLY A 251 6.73 -14.56 -23.49
CA GLY A 251 7.11 -15.03 -22.16
C GLY A 251 7.15 -13.87 -21.16
N MET A 252 6.28 -13.89 -20.16
CA MET A 252 6.18 -12.87 -19.11
C MET A 252 5.62 -13.46 -17.82
N SER A 253 5.88 -12.80 -16.69
CA SER A 253 5.31 -13.19 -15.40
C SER A 253 3.80 -12.98 -15.35
N ALA A 254 3.11 -13.69 -14.44
CA ALA A 254 1.67 -13.52 -14.21
C ALA A 254 1.31 -12.08 -13.81
N GLN A 255 2.19 -11.40 -13.06
CA GLN A 255 2.01 -10.00 -12.66
C GLN A 255 2.04 -9.07 -13.87
N GLN A 256 3.04 -9.20 -14.76
CA GLN A 256 3.12 -8.38 -15.97
C GLN A 256 1.89 -8.60 -16.86
N ARG A 257 1.51 -9.87 -17.05
CA ARG A 257 0.32 -10.27 -17.83
C ARG A 257 -0.97 -9.69 -17.25
N SER A 258 -1.13 -9.70 -15.94
CA SER A 258 -2.26 -9.10 -15.24
C SER A 258 -2.38 -7.61 -15.55
N LEU A 259 -1.30 -6.85 -15.40
CA LEU A 259 -1.29 -5.40 -15.63
C LEU A 259 -1.59 -5.05 -17.09
N ILE A 260 -1.11 -5.84 -18.06
CA ILE A 260 -1.47 -5.67 -19.47
C ILE A 260 -2.98 -5.93 -19.69
N HIS A 261 -3.55 -6.95 -19.06
CA HIS A 261 -4.99 -7.18 -19.12
C HIS A 261 -5.82 -6.04 -18.53
N PHE A 262 -5.43 -5.45 -17.40
CA PHE A 262 -6.10 -4.23 -16.89
C PHE A 262 -6.01 -3.06 -17.88
N SER A 263 -4.86 -2.92 -18.54
CA SER A 263 -4.63 -1.88 -19.57
C SER A 263 -5.55 -2.08 -20.77
N LEU A 264 -5.63 -3.31 -21.29
CA LEU A 264 -6.54 -3.68 -22.39
C LEU A 264 -8.01 -3.49 -22.00
N GLY A 265 -8.39 -3.85 -20.78
CA GLY A 265 -9.73 -3.61 -20.24
C GLY A 265 -10.10 -2.12 -20.30
N LYS A 266 -9.17 -1.24 -19.91
CA LYS A 266 -9.36 0.21 -20.02
C LYS A 266 -9.46 0.67 -21.47
N MET A 267 -8.57 0.20 -22.34
CA MET A 267 -8.56 0.57 -23.76
C MET A 267 -9.87 0.19 -24.47
N TYR A 268 -10.41 -0.99 -24.20
CA TYR A 268 -11.71 -1.40 -24.73
C TYR A 268 -12.88 -0.64 -24.10
N ASP A 269 -12.84 -0.33 -22.80
CA ASP A 269 -13.87 0.52 -22.15
C ASP A 269 -13.93 1.91 -22.79
N ASP A 270 -12.78 2.47 -23.10
CA ASP A 270 -12.63 3.73 -23.80
C ASP A 270 -13.23 3.70 -25.21
N CYS A 271 -13.01 2.59 -25.93
CA CYS A 271 -13.57 2.31 -27.25
C CYS A 271 -15.05 1.87 -27.22
N LYS A 272 -15.71 1.96 -26.06
CA LYS A 272 -17.12 1.57 -25.85
C LYS A 272 -17.41 0.10 -26.20
N LYS A 273 -16.46 -0.80 -25.88
CA LYS A 273 -16.53 -2.25 -26.04
C LYS A 273 -16.62 -2.95 -24.68
N PRO A 274 -17.78 -2.91 -23.99
CA PRO A 274 -17.89 -3.32 -22.60
C PRO A 274 -17.64 -4.82 -22.37
N ASP A 275 -17.87 -5.68 -23.37
CA ASP A 275 -17.70 -7.13 -23.20
C ASP A 275 -16.25 -7.53 -23.25
N GLU A 276 -15.55 -7.04 -24.25
CA GLU A 276 -14.12 -7.18 -24.43
C GLU A 276 -13.38 -6.55 -23.23
N ALA A 277 -13.82 -5.36 -22.80
CA ALA A 277 -13.29 -4.70 -21.62
C ALA A 277 -13.44 -5.57 -20.36
N PHE A 278 -14.66 -6.04 -20.08
CA PHE A 278 -14.94 -6.83 -18.88
C PHE A 278 -14.18 -8.16 -18.88
N GLU A 279 -14.05 -8.81 -20.03
CA GLU A 279 -13.29 -10.06 -20.16
C GLU A 279 -11.80 -9.86 -19.86
N HIS A 280 -11.21 -8.74 -20.29
CA HIS A 280 -9.85 -8.40 -19.93
C HIS A 280 -9.68 -8.07 -18.44
N TYR A 281 -10.59 -7.29 -17.85
CA TYR A 281 -10.58 -7.07 -16.41
C TYR A 281 -10.72 -8.39 -15.64
N ARG A 282 -11.56 -9.32 -16.10
CA ARG A 282 -11.71 -10.65 -15.50
C ARG A 282 -10.41 -11.46 -15.55
N LYS A 283 -9.73 -11.49 -16.70
CA LYS A 283 -8.43 -12.18 -16.86
C LYS A 283 -7.34 -11.57 -15.98
N GLY A 284 -7.25 -10.24 -15.92
CA GLY A 284 -6.29 -9.55 -15.05
C GLY A 284 -6.52 -9.88 -13.58
N ASN A 285 -7.77 -9.76 -13.14
CA ASN A 285 -8.16 -10.11 -11.78
C ASN A 285 -7.88 -11.57 -11.41
N LEU A 286 -8.14 -12.52 -12.33
CA LEU A 286 -7.85 -13.94 -12.10
C LEU A 286 -6.35 -14.20 -11.86
N LEU A 287 -5.47 -13.51 -12.60
CA LEU A 287 -4.02 -13.61 -12.44
C LEU A 287 -3.50 -12.94 -11.17
N SER A 288 -4.22 -11.95 -10.64
CA SER A 288 -3.89 -11.26 -9.39
C SER A 288 -4.47 -11.95 -8.14
N LYS A 289 -5.28 -13.01 -8.31
CA LYS A 289 -6.00 -13.64 -7.21
C LYS A 289 -5.02 -14.39 -6.30
N THR A 290 -4.91 -13.93 -5.05
CA THR A 290 -4.12 -14.58 -4.01
C THR A 290 -5.02 -15.36 -3.05
N SER A 291 -4.43 -16.31 -2.33
CA SER A 291 -5.12 -16.97 -1.20
C SER A 291 -5.21 -15.97 -0.05
N THR A 292 -6.43 -15.54 0.30
CA THR A 292 -6.70 -14.70 1.47
C THR A 292 -7.91 -15.26 2.21
N ASP A 293 -7.91 -15.20 3.55
CA ASP A 293 -9.12 -15.48 4.34
C ASP A 293 -10.14 -14.35 4.10
N PRO A 294 -11.28 -14.61 3.43
CA PRO A 294 -12.27 -13.58 3.15
C PRO A 294 -12.98 -13.07 4.42
N GLN A 295 -12.75 -13.68 5.57
CA GLN A 295 -13.35 -13.30 6.86
C GLN A 295 -12.36 -12.66 7.84
N ALA A 296 -11.07 -12.55 7.51
CA ALA A 296 -10.05 -12.03 8.43
C ALA A 296 -10.42 -10.64 9.00
N GLU A 297 -10.81 -9.71 8.13
CA GLU A 297 -11.21 -8.36 8.53
C GLU A 297 -12.48 -8.37 9.40
N GLN A 298 -13.45 -9.25 9.11
CA GLN A 298 -14.67 -9.37 9.90
C GLN A 298 -14.36 -9.90 11.30
N LYS A 299 -13.43 -10.85 11.42
CA LYS A 299 -12.97 -11.40 12.70
C LYS A 299 -12.23 -10.33 13.52
N LEU A 300 -11.36 -9.55 12.88
CA LEU A 300 -10.67 -8.43 13.53
C LEU A 300 -11.67 -7.37 14.03
N PHE A 301 -12.59 -6.95 13.16
CA PHE A 301 -13.54 -5.91 13.50
C PHE A 301 -14.51 -6.30 14.62
N LYS A 302 -14.92 -7.58 14.71
CA LYS A 302 -15.69 -8.09 15.85
C LYS A 302 -14.98 -7.83 17.19
N LYS A 303 -13.66 -7.79 17.21
CA LYS A 303 -12.86 -7.50 18.41
C LYS A 303 -12.78 -6.01 18.66
N ILE A 304 -12.47 -5.22 17.63
CA ILE A 304 -12.48 -3.75 17.69
C ILE A 304 -13.80 -3.23 18.28
N LYS A 305 -14.94 -3.77 17.82
CA LYS A 305 -16.28 -3.46 18.34
C LYS A 305 -16.43 -3.71 19.85
N LYS A 306 -15.80 -4.77 20.37
CA LYS A 306 -15.82 -5.10 21.81
C LYS A 306 -14.91 -4.18 22.63
N SER A 307 -13.86 -3.64 22.02
CA SER A 307 -12.87 -2.81 22.71
C SER A 307 -13.22 -1.32 22.71
N TYR A 308 -13.99 -0.84 21.73
CA TYR A 308 -14.46 0.55 21.65
C TYR A 308 -15.97 0.65 21.84
N THR A 309 -16.42 0.47 23.08
CA THR A 309 -17.84 0.65 23.44
C THR A 309 -18.14 2.11 23.78
N LYS A 310 -19.43 2.49 23.77
CA LYS A 310 -19.88 3.83 24.18
C LYS A 310 -19.34 4.23 25.56
N ASN A 311 -19.38 3.31 26.53
CA ASN A 311 -18.85 3.52 27.88
C ASN A 311 -17.33 3.77 27.88
N ILE A 312 -16.56 3.03 27.08
CA ILE A 312 -15.11 3.25 26.97
C ILE A 312 -14.84 4.61 26.33
N ILE A 313 -15.52 4.95 25.23
CA ILE A 313 -15.38 6.25 24.58
C ILE A 313 -15.73 7.41 25.53
N GLU A 314 -16.78 7.26 26.33
CA GLU A 314 -17.16 8.24 27.35
C GLU A 314 -16.12 8.38 28.46
N LYS A 315 -15.57 7.26 28.97
CA LYS A 315 -14.49 7.27 29.98
C LYS A 315 -13.21 7.93 29.49
N MET A 316 -12.91 7.82 28.20
CA MET A 316 -11.69 8.34 27.60
C MET A 316 -11.81 9.80 27.15
N LYS A 317 -12.97 10.45 27.36
CA LYS A 317 -13.15 11.88 27.08
C LYS A 317 -12.08 12.71 27.79
N GLY A 318 -11.48 13.65 27.06
CA GLY A 318 -10.44 14.55 27.59
C GLY A 318 -9.04 13.96 27.69
N THR A 319 -8.82 12.68 27.32
CA THR A 319 -7.47 12.08 27.30
C THR A 319 -6.70 12.34 26.01
N GLY A 320 -7.42 12.46 24.88
CA GLY A 320 -6.90 12.78 23.56
C GLY A 320 -6.50 14.25 23.38
N SER A 321 -6.04 14.57 22.17
CA SER A 321 -5.73 15.94 21.78
C SER A 321 -7.02 16.73 21.51
N SER A 322 -7.06 17.97 22.00
CA SER A 322 -8.14 18.92 21.69
C SER A 322 -8.02 19.51 20.28
N SER A 323 -6.96 19.18 19.55
CA SER A 323 -6.75 19.65 18.17
C SER A 323 -7.91 19.23 17.29
N ASP A 324 -8.44 20.21 16.57
CA ASP A 324 -9.43 20.09 15.52
C ASP A 324 -8.77 20.08 14.13
N ILE A 325 -7.44 20.16 14.01
CA ILE A 325 -6.76 20.15 12.71
C ILE A 325 -7.13 18.92 11.84
N PRO A 326 -7.22 17.69 12.38
CA PRO A 326 -7.46 16.51 11.56
C PRO A 326 -8.88 16.45 10.96
N VAL A 327 -8.94 16.24 9.65
CA VAL A 327 -10.14 15.84 8.91
C VAL A 327 -9.91 14.46 8.34
N PHE A 328 -10.75 13.49 8.70
CA PHE A 328 -10.66 12.13 8.16
C PHE A 328 -11.69 11.95 7.06
N VAL A 329 -11.23 11.63 5.84
CA VAL A 329 -12.13 11.24 4.75
C VAL A 329 -12.03 9.73 4.56
N ILE A 330 -13.11 9.04 4.91
CA ILE A 330 -13.20 7.58 4.96
C ILE A 330 -14.27 7.04 4.02
N GLY A 331 -14.29 5.73 3.81
CA GLY A 331 -15.32 5.08 2.99
C GLY A 331 -14.80 3.83 2.31
N MET A 332 -15.45 3.47 1.22
CA MET A 332 -14.92 2.45 0.30
C MET A 332 -13.91 3.11 -0.65
N PRO A 333 -12.77 2.48 -1.00
CA PRO A 333 -11.99 2.92 -2.15
C PRO A 333 -12.89 3.22 -3.36
N ARG A 334 -12.58 4.26 -4.14
CA ARG A 334 -13.37 4.65 -5.34
C ARG A 334 -14.79 5.19 -5.06
N SER A 335 -15.14 5.50 -3.80
CA SER A 335 -16.41 6.15 -3.45
C SER A 335 -16.45 7.67 -3.65
N GLY A 336 -15.35 8.28 -4.12
CA GLY A 336 -15.28 9.73 -4.36
C GLY A 336 -14.51 10.52 -3.28
N SER A 337 -13.85 9.83 -2.34
CA SER A 337 -13.06 10.45 -1.27
C SER A 337 -11.97 11.41 -1.76
N THR A 338 -11.35 11.15 -2.92
CA THR A 338 -10.38 12.07 -3.51
C THR A 338 -11.00 13.40 -3.94
N LEU A 339 -12.23 13.42 -4.46
CA LEU A 339 -12.91 14.68 -4.82
C LEU A 339 -13.11 15.54 -3.57
N ILE A 340 -13.55 14.92 -2.46
CA ILE A 340 -13.72 15.58 -1.16
C ILE A 340 -12.40 16.16 -0.67
N GLU A 341 -11.30 15.40 -0.73
CA GLU A 341 -9.97 15.89 -0.37
C GLU A 341 -9.55 17.09 -1.24
N GLN A 342 -9.77 17.04 -2.55
CA GLN A 342 -9.44 18.15 -3.45
C GLN A 342 -10.24 19.41 -3.12
N ILE A 343 -11.54 19.28 -2.89
CA ILE A 343 -12.41 20.41 -2.51
C ILE A 343 -11.89 21.09 -1.24
N ILE A 344 -11.65 20.32 -0.17
CA ILE A 344 -11.21 20.87 1.12
C ILE A 344 -9.78 21.44 1.01
N SER A 345 -8.88 20.75 0.30
CA SER A 345 -7.49 21.17 0.17
C SER A 345 -7.27 22.35 -0.78
N SER A 346 -8.29 22.75 -1.53
CA SER A 346 -8.27 23.98 -2.34
C SER A 346 -8.64 25.22 -1.52
N HIS A 347 -9.15 25.03 -0.31
CA HIS A 347 -9.38 26.13 0.63
C HIS A 347 -8.03 26.73 1.09
N PRO A 348 -7.89 28.07 1.22
CA PRO A 348 -6.65 28.70 1.69
C PRO A 348 -6.10 28.15 3.00
N ASP A 349 -6.98 27.84 3.95
CA ASP A 349 -6.63 27.24 5.25
C ASP A 349 -6.75 25.70 5.28
N GLY A 350 -6.94 25.07 4.12
CA GLY A 350 -7.11 23.62 3.98
C GLY A 350 -5.88 22.97 3.33
N ALA A 351 -5.56 21.74 3.72
CA ALA A 351 -4.54 20.95 3.04
C ALA A 351 -4.89 19.46 2.98
N GLY A 352 -4.49 18.78 1.90
CA GLY A 352 -4.55 17.31 1.79
C GLY A 352 -3.26 16.66 2.28
N ALA A 353 -3.35 15.59 3.06
CA ALA A 353 -2.22 14.75 3.45
C ALA A 353 -2.09 13.47 2.60
N GLY A 354 -3.08 13.16 1.76
CA GLY A 354 -3.16 11.90 1.04
C GLY A 354 -3.59 10.76 1.96
N GLU A 355 -3.10 9.56 1.67
CA GLU A 355 -3.34 8.33 2.43
C GLU A 355 -2.25 8.13 3.48
N LEU A 356 -2.50 8.51 4.74
CA LEU A 356 -1.54 8.28 5.83
C LEU A 356 -1.75 6.91 6.50
N LEU A 357 -0.66 6.15 6.66
CA LEU A 357 -0.67 4.88 7.39
C LEU A 357 -0.52 5.04 8.91
N GLU A 358 -0.47 6.27 9.41
CA GLU A 358 -0.10 6.57 10.80
C GLU A 358 -1.12 6.02 11.82
N ILE A 359 -2.43 6.06 11.50
CA ILE A 359 -3.45 5.45 12.37
C ILE A 359 -3.27 3.92 12.46
N ASP A 360 -2.99 3.27 11.33
CA ASP A 360 -2.73 1.82 11.28
C ASP A 360 -1.47 1.47 12.09
N LYS A 361 -0.39 2.27 11.97
CA LYS A 361 0.84 2.12 12.77
C LYS A 361 0.58 2.26 14.27
N ILE A 362 -0.27 3.21 14.68
CA ILE A 362 -0.63 3.40 16.09
C ILE A 362 -1.42 2.17 16.60
N ASP A 363 -2.42 1.71 15.86
CA ASP A 363 -3.19 0.51 16.22
C ASP A 363 -2.28 -0.73 16.34
N ASN A 364 -1.36 -0.93 15.40
CA ASN A 364 -0.34 -2.00 15.44
C ASN A 364 0.64 -1.88 16.62
N SER A 365 0.87 -0.67 17.14
CA SER A 365 1.73 -0.42 18.30
C SER A 365 1.01 -0.66 19.62
N LEU A 366 -0.32 -0.55 19.62
CA LEU A 366 -1.17 -0.80 20.77
C LEU A 366 -1.48 -2.28 20.96
N VAL A 367 -1.57 -3.05 19.87
CA VAL A 367 -1.95 -4.47 19.90
C VAL A 367 -1.11 -5.27 18.91
N ALA A 368 -0.58 -6.42 19.33
CA ALA A 368 0.00 -7.38 18.41
C ALA A 368 -1.13 -8.08 17.62
N ARG A 369 -1.30 -7.75 16.33
CA ARG A 369 -2.45 -8.19 15.50
C ARG A 369 -2.58 -9.71 15.35
N ASP A 370 -1.52 -10.45 15.61
CA ASP A 370 -1.38 -11.90 15.51
C ASP A 370 -1.53 -12.65 16.86
N ARG A 371 -1.88 -11.94 17.95
CA ARG A 371 -2.41 -12.54 19.19
C ARG A 371 -3.92 -12.30 19.31
N PRO A 372 -4.72 -12.94 18.44
CA PRO A 372 -6.12 -12.62 18.23
C PRO A 372 -7.01 -12.77 19.47
N ASN A 373 -6.62 -13.54 20.48
CA ASN A 373 -7.41 -13.77 21.69
C ASN A 373 -7.20 -12.69 22.76
N ASP A 374 -6.21 -11.80 22.60
CA ASP A 374 -5.86 -10.80 23.62
C ASP A 374 -6.08 -9.34 23.18
N TYR A 375 -6.64 -9.09 21.99
CA TYR A 375 -6.78 -7.72 21.43
C TYR A 375 -7.39 -6.73 22.42
N THR A 376 -8.51 -7.08 23.06
CA THR A 376 -9.18 -6.19 24.02
C THR A 376 -8.33 -5.98 25.28
N THR A 377 -7.65 -7.01 25.78
CA THR A 377 -6.83 -6.91 26.99
C THR A 377 -5.58 -6.09 26.73
N GLU A 378 -4.85 -6.38 25.64
CA GLU A 378 -3.67 -5.64 25.23
C GLU A 378 -4.01 -4.18 24.95
N LEU A 379 -5.10 -3.92 24.22
CA LEU A 379 -5.57 -2.57 23.99
C LEU A 379 -5.87 -1.86 25.32
N ASN A 380 -6.64 -2.48 26.21
CA ASN A 380 -6.97 -1.87 27.51
C ASN A 380 -5.72 -1.59 28.37
N LYS A 381 -4.70 -2.45 28.28
CA LYS A 381 -3.41 -2.26 28.98
C LYS A 381 -2.60 -1.12 28.37
N ASN A 382 -2.56 -1.01 27.05
CA ASN A 382 -1.67 -0.11 26.33
C ASN A 382 -2.32 1.24 26.00
N LEU A 383 -3.64 1.36 26.04
CA LEU A 383 -4.39 2.59 25.78
C LEU A 383 -4.45 3.50 27.03
N SER A 384 -3.29 3.77 27.64
CA SER A 384 -3.15 4.69 28.76
C SER A 384 -3.24 6.15 28.29
N ALA A 385 -3.60 7.07 29.20
CA ALA A 385 -3.66 8.51 28.88
C ALA A 385 -2.31 9.08 28.41
N GLU A 386 -1.19 8.53 28.90
CA GLU A 386 0.15 8.89 28.43
C GLU A 386 0.37 8.46 26.98
N ASN A 387 0.08 7.21 26.65
CA ASN A 387 0.23 6.68 25.29
C ASN A 387 -0.69 7.40 24.31
N ILE A 388 -1.92 7.70 24.69
CA ILE A 388 -2.87 8.48 23.87
C ILE A 388 -2.29 9.85 23.52
N ARG A 389 -1.80 10.60 24.51
CA ARG A 389 -1.21 11.92 24.26
C ARG A 389 0.02 11.82 23.36
N LYS A 390 0.88 10.83 23.61
CA LYS A 390 2.06 10.57 22.78
C LYS A 390 1.70 10.25 21.32
N TYR A 391 0.77 9.33 21.11
CA TYR A 391 0.34 8.95 19.75
C TYR A 391 -0.39 10.08 19.04
N ALA A 392 -1.22 10.86 19.76
CA ALA A 392 -1.88 12.03 19.18
C ALA A 392 -0.86 13.10 18.75
N ALA A 393 0.17 13.37 19.56
CA ALA A 393 1.25 14.30 19.21
C ALA A 393 2.04 13.83 17.98
N ASN A 394 2.46 12.55 17.95
CA ASN A 394 3.19 11.97 16.82
C ASN A 394 2.37 12.01 15.52
N TYR A 395 1.07 11.71 15.59
CA TYR A 395 0.19 11.79 14.43
C TYR A 395 0.05 13.23 13.92
N LEU A 396 -0.12 14.21 14.81
CA LEU A 396 -0.20 15.62 14.41
C LEU A 396 1.09 16.10 13.73
N GLU A 397 2.26 15.71 14.26
CA GLU A 397 3.55 16.01 13.63
C GLU A 397 3.63 15.44 12.21
N ALA A 398 3.20 14.18 12.02
CA ALA A 398 3.18 13.55 10.70
C ALA A 398 2.17 14.23 9.75
N LEU A 399 0.98 14.58 10.25
CA LEU A 399 -0.07 15.25 9.49
C LEU A 399 0.36 16.65 9.02
N GLN A 400 0.98 17.42 9.90
CA GLN A 400 1.38 18.81 9.65
C GLN A 400 2.72 18.95 8.91
N ARG A 401 3.46 17.86 8.68
CA ARG A 401 4.74 17.89 7.93
C ARG A 401 4.56 18.57 6.56
N ASN A 402 5.27 19.67 6.34
CA ASN A 402 5.15 20.53 5.14
C ASN A 402 3.74 21.15 4.91
N ARG A 403 2.93 21.28 5.97
CA ARG A 403 1.54 21.78 5.95
C ARG A 403 1.21 22.59 7.22
N MET A 404 2.20 23.21 7.86
CA MET A 404 2.05 23.86 9.17
C MET A 404 1.06 25.04 9.17
N GLU A 405 0.85 25.66 8.02
CA GLU A 405 -0.01 26.84 7.86
C GLU A 405 -1.50 26.49 7.74
N ALA A 406 -1.85 25.22 7.44
CA ALA A 406 -3.23 24.81 7.24
C ALA A 406 -3.97 24.65 8.57
N ARG A 407 -5.15 25.26 8.69
CA ARG A 407 -6.04 25.11 9.86
C ARG A 407 -6.69 23.72 9.89
N ARG A 408 -6.92 23.12 8.73
CA ARG A 408 -7.59 21.83 8.55
C ARG A 408 -6.80 20.96 7.57
N ILE A 409 -6.42 19.76 7.99
CA ILE A 409 -5.64 18.84 7.16
C ILE A 409 -6.38 17.53 6.98
N VAL A 410 -6.62 17.17 5.72
CA VAL A 410 -7.34 15.97 5.31
C VAL A 410 -6.40 14.77 5.27
N ASP A 411 -6.58 13.82 6.19
CA ASP A 411 -6.12 12.44 6.00
C ASP A 411 -7.23 11.66 5.27
N LYS A 412 -7.00 11.42 3.98
CA LYS A 412 -7.91 10.67 3.12
C LYS A 412 -7.39 9.25 3.05
N MET A 413 -7.82 8.42 3.98
CA MET A 413 -7.55 6.98 3.99
C MET A 413 -8.89 6.25 4.10
N PRO A 414 -9.43 5.65 3.01
CA PRO A 414 -10.74 5.03 3.03
C PRO A 414 -10.91 4.03 4.17
N ASP A 415 -9.89 3.18 4.38
CA ASP A 415 -9.88 2.11 5.38
C ASP A 415 -9.80 2.58 6.84
N ASN A 416 -9.58 3.88 7.11
CA ASN A 416 -9.67 4.44 8.47
C ASN A 416 -11.06 4.24 9.10
N PHE A 417 -12.08 3.83 8.33
CA PHE A 417 -13.36 3.37 8.89
C PHE A 417 -13.20 2.21 9.89
N LEU A 418 -12.13 1.42 9.79
CA LEU A 418 -11.81 0.35 10.74
C LEU A 418 -11.37 0.88 12.10
N HIS A 419 -10.83 2.10 12.15
CA HIS A 419 -10.15 2.69 13.30
C HIS A 419 -10.91 3.84 13.95
N LEU A 420 -12.19 4.04 13.62
CA LEU A 420 -12.94 5.20 14.11
C LEU A 420 -13.03 5.30 15.64
N GLY A 421 -13.07 4.16 16.34
CA GLY A 421 -12.99 4.14 17.80
C GLY A 421 -11.68 4.76 18.32
N LEU A 422 -10.53 4.34 17.76
CA LEU A 422 -9.21 4.88 18.10
C LEU A 422 -9.09 6.36 17.71
N ILE A 423 -9.51 6.71 16.49
CA ILE A 423 -9.49 8.10 15.98
C ILE A 423 -10.27 9.02 16.93
N ASN A 424 -11.43 8.59 17.41
CA ASN A 424 -12.23 9.39 18.32
C ASN A 424 -11.59 9.55 19.72
N VAL A 425 -10.84 8.53 20.18
CA VAL A 425 -10.07 8.62 21.43
C VAL A 425 -8.89 9.58 21.30
N LEU A 426 -8.15 9.51 20.18
CA LEU A 426 -7.01 10.38 19.92
C LEU A 426 -7.44 11.84 19.64
N PHE A 427 -8.51 12.02 18.87
CA PHE A 427 -8.98 13.31 18.34
C PHE A 427 -10.50 13.48 18.49
N PRO A 428 -10.99 13.74 19.71
CA PRO A 428 -12.42 13.96 19.97
C PRO A 428 -13.01 15.14 19.18
N ASN A 429 -12.19 16.10 18.72
CA ASN A 429 -12.64 17.26 17.95
C ASN A 429 -12.38 17.15 16.43
N ALA A 430 -11.79 16.05 15.94
CA ALA A 430 -11.60 15.83 14.50
C ALA A 430 -12.93 15.69 13.75
N THR A 431 -12.98 16.16 12.51
CA THR A 431 -14.12 15.94 11.62
C THR A 431 -13.96 14.61 10.88
N ILE A 432 -15.04 13.83 10.75
CA ILE A 432 -15.06 12.60 9.97
C ILE A 432 -16.07 12.74 8.84
N ILE A 433 -15.60 12.58 7.62
CA ILE A 433 -16.41 12.62 6.40
C ILE A 433 -16.45 11.23 5.80
N HIS A 434 -17.64 10.67 5.72
CA HIS A 434 -17.91 9.37 5.15
C HIS A 434 -18.35 9.51 3.68
N SER A 435 -17.46 9.16 2.77
CA SER A 435 -17.69 9.24 1.33
C SER A 435 -18.49 8.04 0.84
N ILE A 436 -19.72 8.30 0.39
CA ILE A 436 -20.67 7.28 -0.08
C ILE A 436 -20.94 7.51 -1.57
N ARG A 437 -20.98 6.42 -2.35
CA ARG A 437 -21.35 6.44 -3.77
C ARG A 437 -22.23 5.23 -4.06
N ASN A 438 -22.94 5.25 -5.19
CA ASN A 438 -23.72 4.10 -5.66
C ASN A 438 -22.92 2.77 -5.51
N PRO A 439 -23.51 1.72 -4.91
CA PRO A 439 -22.78 0.49 -4.61
C PRO A 439 -22.21 -0.20 -5.85
N LEU A 440 -22.98 -0.24 -6.95
CA LEU A 440 -22.56 -0.91 -8.19
C LEU A 440 -21.40 -0.16 -8.85
N ASP A 441 -21.50 1.17 -8.94
CA ASP A 441 -20.44 1.99 -9.50
C ASP A 441 -19.16 1.93 -8.66
N THR A 442 -19.28 1.90 -7.33
CA THR A 442 -18.15 1.77 -6.40
C THR A 442 -17.45 0.43 -6.59
N CYS A 443 -18.20 -0.67 -6.49
CA CYS A 443 -17.67 -2.02 -6.59
C CYS A 443 -17.10 -2.32 -7.99
N LEU A 444 -17.76 -1.87 -9.06
CA LEU A 444 -17.24 -1.96 -10.43
C LEU A 444 -15.94 -1.17 -10.58
N SER A 445 -15.87 0.04 -10.02
CA SER A 445 -14.66 0.85 -10.05
C SER A 445 -13.49 0.18 -9.32
N CYS A 446 -13.76 -0.56 -8.25
CA CYS A 446 -12.74 -1.36 -7.58
C CYS A 446 -12.30 -2.56 -8.41
N TYR A 447 -13.24 -3.26 -9.05
CA TYR A 447 -12.96 -4.41 -9.90
C TYR A 447 -12.08 -4.05 -11.11
N PHE A 448 -12.17 -2.81 -11.60
CA PHE A 448 -11.38 -2.32 -12.74
C PHE A 448 -10.00 -1.79 -12.36
N GLN A 449 -9.65 -1.78 -11.08
CA GLN A 449 -8.37 -1.27 -10.61
C GLN A 449 -7.41 -2.41 -10.27
N ALA A 450 -6.18 -2.32 -10.78
CA ALA A 450 -5.09 -3.23 -10.42
C ALA A 450 -4.53 -2.90 -9.02
N PHE A 451 -5.28 -3.23 -7.97
CA PHE A 451 -4.82 -3.04 -6.59
C PHE A 451 -3.73 -4.03 -6.20
N LEU A 452 -2.68 -3.53 -5.54
CA LEU A 452 -1.61 -4.37 -4.97
C LEU A 452 -1.91 -4.84 -3.55
N PHE A 453 -2.61 -4.01 -2.75
CA PHE A 453 -2.81 -4.24 -1.31
C PHE A 453 -4.26 -4.56 -0.91
N HIS A 454 -5.14 -4.77 -1.89
CA HIS A 454 -6.55 -5.08 -1.65
C HIS A 454 -6.95 -6.38 -2.37
N PRO A 455 -6.53 -7.55 -1.88
CA PRO A 455 -6.76 -8.83 -2.56
C PRO A 455 -8.26 -9.15 -2.74
N TRP A 456 -9.13 -8.60 -1.88
CA TRP A 456 -10.58 -8.71 -2.01
C TRP A 456 -11.14 -8.06 -3.30
N SER A 457 -10.40 -7.18 -3.95
CA SER A 457 -10.85 -6.44 -5.15
C SER A 457 -10.88 -7.28 -6.44
N CYS A 458 -10.26 -8.45 -6.45
CA CYS A 458 -10.14 -9.28 -7.66
C CYS A 458 -11.36 -10.18 -7.95
N ASP A 459 -12.36 -10.20 -7.08
CA ASP A 459 -13.53 -11.07 -7.22
C ASP A 459 -14.78 -10.31 -6.82
N LEU A 460 -15.80 -10.26 -7.69
CA LEU A 460 -17.02 -9.50 -7.43
C LEU A 460 -17.76 -9.96 -6.16
N LYS A 461 -17.70 -11.26 -5.80
CA LYS A 461 -18.30 -11.75 -4.56
C LYS A 461 -17.50 -11.28 -3.34
N TRP A 462 -16.18 -11.20 -3.46
CA TRP A 462 -15.32 -10.68 -2.39
C TRP A 462 -15.50 -9.19 -2.22
N ILE A 463 -15.61 -8.43 -3.31
CA ILE A 463 -15.97 -7.01 -3.29
C ILE A 463 -17.33 -6.80 -2.62
N ALA A 464 -18.34 -7.60 -2.98
CA ALA A 464 -19.64 -7.53 -2.33
C ALA A 464 -19.53 -7.76 -0.82
N ASN A 465 -18.85 -8.83 -0.40
CA ASN A 465 -18.59 -9.13 1.01
C ASN A 465 -17.93 -7.96 1.74
N ARG A 466 -16.88 -7.36 1.15
CA ARG A 466 -16.19 -6.18 1.67
C ARG A 466 -17.13 -5.00 1.80
N TYR A 467 -17.95 -4.71 0.79
CA TYR A 467 -18.89 -3.58 0.81
C TYR A 467 -19.94 -3.75 1.92
N ARG A 468 -20.56 -4.92 2.04
CA ARG A 468 -21.54 -5.21 3.12
C ARG A 468 -20.90 -5.05 4.50
N PHE A 469 -19.68 -5.56 4.65
CA PHE A 469 -18.92 -5.43 5.88
C PHE A 469 -18.65 -3.96 6.23
N TYR A 470 -18.15 -3.18 5.27
CA TYR A 470 -17.92 -1.74 5.41
C TYR A 470 -19.19 -1.00 5.85
N ARG A 471 -20.33 -1.24 5.21
CA ARG A 471 -21.60 -0.61 5.58
C ARG A 471 -22.00 -0.94 7.02
N LYS A 472 -21.93 -2.21 7.42
CA LYS A 472 -22.19 -2.66 8.80
C LYS A 472 -21.19 -2.11 9.83
N ALA A 473 -19.97 -1.78 9.40
CA ALA A 473 -18.99 -1.12 10.25
C ALA A 473 -19.37 0.34 10.47
N MET A 474 -19.74 1.05 9.41
CA MET A 474 -20.18 2.44 9.48
C MET A 474 -21.47 2.60 10.29
N ASP A 475 -22.45 1.72 10.11
CA ASP A 475 -23.70 1.74 10.90
C ASP A 475 -23.41 1.59 12.40
N HIS A 476 -22.46 0.72 12.75
CA HIS A 476 -22.02 0.57 14.13
C HIS A 476 -21.37 1.84 14.67
N TRP A 477 -20.45 2.45 13.92
CA TRP A 477 -19.76 3.65 14.39
C TRP A 477 -20.69 4.85 14.54
N LYS A 478 -21.65 5.03 13.62
CA LYS A 478 -22.69 6.05 13.74
C LYS A 478 -23.55 5.87 15.00
N ASN A 479 -23.74 4.63 15.46
CA ASN A 479 -24.50 4.33 16.68
C ASN A 479 -23.68 4.54 17.97
N ILE A 480 -22.35 4.44 17.92
CA ILE A 480 -21.50 4.51 19.12
C ILE A 480 -20.83 5.88 19.30
N LEU A 481 -20.45 6.55 18.21
CA LEU A 481 -19.82 7.87 18.27
C LEU A 481 -20.84 8.98 18.58
N PRO A 482 -20.39 10.13 19.11
CA PRO A 482 -21.26 11.28 19.33
C PRO A 482 -22.01 11.69 18.06
N GLU A 483 -23.24 12.18 18.24
CA GLU A 483 -24.05 12.69 17.14
C GLU A 483 -23.33 13.85 16.41
N GLY A 484 -23.47 13.91 15.08
CA GLY A 484 -22.79 14.91 14.25
C GLY A 484 -21.29 14.69 14.03
N LYS A 485 -20.69 13.66 14.65
CA LYS A 485 -19.25 13.35 14.50
C LYS A 485 -18.87 12.85 13.10
N ILE A 486 -19.78 12.12 12.45
CA ILE A 486 -19.63 11.59 11.09
C ILE A 486 -20.68 12.26 10.21
N ILE A 487 -20.25 12.87 9.10
CA ILE A 487 -21.16 13.31 8.03
C ILE A 487 -21.08 12.41 6.81
N ASP A 488 -22.23 12.14 6.21
CA ASP A 488 -22.32 11.39 4.96
C ASP A 488 -22.20 12.35 3.77
N ALA A 489 -21.16 12.17 2.98
CA ALA A 489 -20.95 12.89 1.72
C ALA A 489 -21.29 11.95 0.55
N HIS A 490 -22.51 12.09 0.02
CA HIS A 490 -22.97 11.33 -1.14
C HIS A 490 -22.38 11.90 -2.44
N TYR A 491 -21.61 11.08 -3.16
CA TYR A 491 -20.90 11.45 -4.38
C TYR A 491 -21.85 12.00 -5.45
N GLU A 492 -22.98 11.32 -5.69
CA GLU A 492 -23.96 11.74 -6.70
C GLU A 492 -24.54 13.13 -6.38
N GLN A 493 -24.79 13.41 -5.10
CA GLN A 493 -25.27 14.70 -4.63
C GLN A 493 -24.21 15.79 -4.76
N LEU A 494 -22.95 15.47 -4.44
CA LEU A 494 -21.82 16.40 -4.58
C LEU A 494 -21.56 16.76 -6.05
N VAL A 495 -21.81 15.84 -6.97
CA VAL A 495 -21.69 16.08 -8.42
C VAL A 495 -22.88 16.87 -8.98
N GLU A 496 -24.11 16.58 -8.52
CA GLU A 496 -25.33 17.20 -9.05
C GLU A 496 -25.60 18.59 -8.46
N HIS A 497 -25.24 18.79 -7.19
CA HIS A 497 -25.48 20.01 -6.44
C HIS A 497 -24.16 20.54 -5.87
N THR A 498 -23.16 20.69 -6.73
CA THR A 498 -21.78 21.00 -6.33
C THR A 498 -21.66 22.23 -5.46
N ASP A 499 -22.23 23.37 -5.84
CA ASP A 499 -22.09 24.61 -5.06
C ASP A 499 -22.61 24.42 -3.62
N THR A 500 -23.85 23.95 -3.47
CA THR A 500 -24.48 23.80 -2.16
C THR A 500 -23.80 22.72 -1.31
N ARG A 501 -23.51 21.55 -1.88
CA ARG A 501 -22.86 20.45 -1.14
C ARG A 501 -21.41 20.76 -0.77
N THR A 502 -20.68 21.48 -1.62
CA THR A 502 -19.33 21.95 -1.29
C THR A 502 -19.37 22.97 -0.16
N ARG A 503 -20.31 23.92 -0.15
CA ARG A 503 -20.50 24.86 0.98
C ARG A 503 -20.79 24.13 2.29
N GLU A 504 -21.71 23.17 2.28
CA GLU A 504 -22.03 22.33 3.45
C GLU A 504 -20.78 21.60 3.98
N LEU A 505 -19.97 21.03 3.08
CA LEU A 505 -18.74 20.32 3.41
C LEU A 505 -17.69 21.23 4.08
N ILE A 506 -17.48 22.43 3.53
CA ILE A 506 -16.52 23.42 4.04
C ILE A 506 -16.97 23.95 5.41
N ALA A 507 -18.26 24.29 5.55
CA ALA A 507 -18.83 24.72 6.82
C ALA A 507 -18.69 23.63 7.90
N HIS A 508 -18.90 22.35 7.56
CA HIS A 508 -18.70 21.24 8.49
C HIS A 508 -17.24 21.03 8.90
N CYS A 509 -16.29 21.48 8.07
CA CYS A 509 -14.88 21.52 8.43
C CYS A 509 -14.52 22.70 9.35
N GLY A 510 -15.47 23.57 9.70
CA GLY A 510 -15.24 24.77 10.49
C GLY A 510 -14.43 25.84 9.75
N LEU A 511 -14.51 25.86 8.42
CA LEU A 511 -13.84 26.82 7.55
C LEU A 511 -14.85 27.82 6.99
N GLU A 512 -14.41 29.06 6.81
CA GLU A 512 -15.16 30.08 6.07
C GLU A 512 -15.27 29.71 4.58
N TRP A 513 -16.22 30.31 3.86
CA TRP A 513 -16.37 30.02 2.44
C TRP A 513 -15.21 30.59 1.60
N SER A 514 -14.76 29.82 0.61
CA SER A 514 -13.83 30.27 -0.42
C SER A 514 -14.22 29.70 -1.79
N ASP A 515 -14.31 30.56 -2.80
CA ASP A 515 -14.65 30.16 -4.17
C ASP A 515 -13.63 29.19 -4.78
N LYS A 516 -12.39 29.17 -4.26
CA LYS A 516 -11.36 28.20 -4.68
C LYS A 516 -11.79 26.75 -4.50
N CYS A 517 -12.68 26.47 -3.54
CA CYS A 517 -13.21 25.13 -3.30
C CYS A 517 -14.03 24.59 -4.49
N LEU A 518 -14.61 25.46 -5.34
CA LEU A 518 -15.29 25.08 -6.58
C LEU A 518 -14.32 24.94 -7.77
N GLU A 519 -13.14 25.53 -7.65
CA GLU A 519 -12.09 25.53 -8.66
C GLU A 519 -10.99 24.49 -8.38
N PHE A 520 -11.30 23.46 -7.59
CA PHE A 520 -10.33 22.48 -7.09
C PHE A 520 -9.47 21.81 -8.18
N TYR A 521 -9.98 21.73 -9.41
CA TYR A 521 -9.28 21.17 -10.56
C TYR A 521 -8.18 22.07 -11.14
N LYS A 522 -8.13 23.36 -10.74
CA LYS A 522 -7.08 24.30 -11.15
C LYS A 522 -5.81 24.17 -10.29
N GLU A 523 -5.87 23.48 -9.16
CA GLU A 523 -4.73 23.31 -8.26
C GLU A 523 -3.64 22.41 -8.86
N LYS A 524 -2.39 22.88 -8.80
CA LYS A 524 -1.24 22.21 -9.44
C LYS A 524 -0.53 21.19 -8.54
N ARG A 525 -1.10 20.87 -7.38
CA ARG A 525 -0.48 19.96 -6.41
C ARG A 525 -0.34 18.55 -6.97
N ALA A 526 0.68 17.81 -6.51
CA ALA A 526 0.80 16.38 -6.75
C ALA A 526 -0.35 15.62 -6.04
N ILE A 527 -0.93 14.63 -6.72
CA ILE A 527 -2.09 13.85 -6.25
C ILE A 527 -1.74 12.37 -6.33
N ASN A 528 -1.51 11.67 -5.23
CA ASN A 528 -1.09 10.25 -5.25
C ASN A 528 -2.29 9.32 -4.98
N THR A 529 -3.03 8.97 -6.04
CA THR A 529 -4.19 8.05 -5.96
C THR A 529 -4.49 7.41 -7.31
N ALA A 530 -5.10 6.23 -7.29
CA ALA A 530 -5.64 5.56 -8.48
C ALA A 530 -6.68 6.39 -9.28
N SER A 531 -7.16 7.51 -8.74
CA SER A 531 -8.09 8.46 -9.40
C SER A 531 -7.43 9.78 -9.79
N MET A 532 -6.10 9.85 -9.86
CA MET A 532 -5.38 11.11 -10.05
C MET A 532 -5.84 11.90 -11.30
N TRP A 533 -5.85 11.27 -12.48
CA TRP A 533 -6.29 11.93 -13.72
C TRP A 533 -7.72 12.49 -13.59
N GLN A 534 -8.59 11.73 -12.93
CA GLN A 534 -9.97 12.11 -12.66
C GLN A 534 -10.08 13.31 -11.72
N ALA A 535 -9.21 13.40 -10.71
CA ALA A 535 -9.21 14.48 -9.73
C ALA A 535 -8.75 15.83 -10.31
N ARG A 536 -8.03 15.82 -11.45
CA ARG A 536 -7.56 17.02 -12.16
C ARG A 536 -8.55 17.57 -13.20
N GLN A 537 -9.72 16.95 -13.34
CA GLN A 537 -10.74 17.40 -14.28
C GLN A 537 -11.84 18.18 -13.53
N PRO A 538 -12.51 19.14 -14.18
CA PRO A 538 -13.78 19.67 -13.68
C PRO A 538 -14.73 18.52 -13.37
N ILE A 539 -15.68 18.71 -12.45
CA ILE A 539 -16.66 17.68 -12.11
C ILE A 539 -17.33 17.16 -13.40
N TYR A 540 -17.21 15.86 -13.64
CA TYR A 540 -17.76 15.20 -14.81
C TYR A 540 -18.70 14.08 -14.39
N SER A 541 -19.83 13.95 -15.11
CA SER A 541 -20.89 12.99 -14.80
C SER A 541 -20.63 11.60 -15.37
N SER A 542 -19.60 11.40 -16.20
CA SER A 542 -19.35 10.14 -16.92
C SER A 542 -19.02 8.94 -16.02
N SER A 543 -18.76 9.17 -14.72
CA SER A 543 -18.59 8.13 -13.72
C SER A 543 -19.91 7.72 -13.04
N ARG A 544 -20.98 8.53 -13.14
CA ARG A 544 -22.32 8.17 -12.66
C ARG A 544 -22.96 7.15 -13.59
N LYS A 545 -23.68 6.18 -13.01
CA LYS A 545 -24.41 5.15 -13.75
C LYS A 545 -23.51 4.37 -14.72
N ARG A 546 -22.19 4.28 -14.46
CA ARG A 546 -21.25 3.52 -15.31
C ARG A 546 -21.63 2.04 -15.33
N TRP A 547 -22.16 1.55 -14.21
CA TRP A 547 -22.69 0.19 -14.06
C TRP A 547 -23.72 -0.18 -15.14
N HIS A 548 -24.46 0.79 -15.73
CA HIS A 548 -25.41 0.51 -16.82
C HIS A 548 -24.74 -0.18 -18.01
N ARG A 549 -23.52 0.23 -18.38
CA ARG A 549 -22.76 -0.35 -19.51
C ARG A 549 -22.36 -1.79 -19.25
N TYR A 550 -22.27 -2.18 -17.98
CA TYR A 550 -21.79 -3.47 -17.51
C TYR A 550 -22.89 -4.29 -16.82
N ALA A 551 -24.15 -3.85 -16.86
CA ALA A 551 -25.23 -4.39 -16.05
C ALA A 551 -25.33 -5.92 -16.16
N LYS A 552 -25.22 -6.46 -17.38
CA LYS A 552 -25.27 -7.91 -17.63
C LYS A 552 -24.16 -8.70 -16.93
N HIS A 553 -22.97 -8.10 -16.74
CA HIS A 553 -21.84 -8.71 -16.04
C HIS A 553 -21.95 -8.54 -14.52
N LEU A 554 -22.85 -7.68 -14.05
CA LEU A 554 -23.01 -7.30 -12.64
C LEU A 554 -24.24 -7.91 -11.97
N ALA A 555 -25.04 -8.74 -12.65
CA ALA A 555 -26.26 -9.32 -12.10
C ALA A 555 -26.05 -9.99 -10.72
N GLY A 556 -24.98 -10.79 -10.58
CA GLY A 556 -24.63 -11.43 -9.30
C GLY A 556 -24.26 -10.41 -8.21
N LEU A 557 -23.44 -9.41 -8.55
CA LEU A 557 -23.06 -8.33 -7.63
C LEU A 557 -24.28 -7.53 -7.16
N ALA A 558 -25.17 -7.17 -8.09
CA ALA A 558 -26.39 -6.43 -7.78
C ALA A 558 -27.32 -7.22 -6.85
N GLN A 559 -27.46 -8.52 -7.07
CA GLN A 559 -28.23 -9.38 -6.18
C GLN A 559 -27.57 -9.49 -4.79
N ASP A 560 -26.24 -9.55 -4.74
CA ASP A 560 -25.48 -9.56 -3.48
C ASP A 560 -25.58 -8.24 -2.70
N LEU A 561 -25.80 -7.12 -3.38
CA LEU A 561 -25.88 -5.78 -2.79
C LEU A 561 -27.31 -5.22 -2.72
N ALA A 562 -28.33 -6.04 -2.96
CA ALA A 562 -29.73 -5.61 -3.10
C ALA A 562 -30.24 -4.73 -1.94
N GLU A 563 -29.78 -4.96 -0.71
CA GLU A 563 -30.17 -4.18 0.48
C GLU A 563 -29.63 -2.73 0.47
N TYR A 564 -28.62 -2.43 -0.35
CA TYR A 564 -27.99 -1.12 -0.45
C TYR A 564 -28.34 -0.37 -1.74
N LEU A 565 -29.08 -1.00 -2.66
CA LEU A 565 -29.53 -0.38 -3.92
C LEU A 565 -30.77 0.49 -3.68
N LEU A 566 -30.80 1.63 -4.36
CA LEU A 566 -32.00 2.46 -4.44
C LEU A 566 -33.06 1.74 -5.27
N ASP A 567 -34.34 2.05 -5.04
CA ASP A 567 -35.43 1.44 -5.80
C ASP A 567 -35.37 1.82 -7.29
N GLU A 568 -34.87 3.02 -7.61
CA GLU A 568 -34.55 3.44 -8.98
C GLU A 568 -33.50 2.53 -9.63
N ASP A 569 -32.40 2.21 -8.94
CA ASP A 569 -31.36 1.32 -9.48
C ASP A 569 -31.92 -0.08 -9.77
N ILE A 570 -32.84 -0.58 -8.93
CA ILE A 570 -33.49 -1.88 -9.11
C ILE A 570 -34.43 -1.86 -10.31
N ALA A 571 -35.20 -0.79 -10.48
CA ALA A 571 -36.04 -0.61 -11.66
C ALA A 571 -35.20 -0.56 -12.95
N GLU A 572 -34.10 0.20 -12.95
CA GLU A 572 -33.20 0.29 -14.11
C GLU A 572 -32.50 -1.04 -14.43
N LEU A 573 -32.25 -1.90 -13.42
CA LEU A 573 -31.77 -3.27 -13.64
C LEU A 573 -32.87 -4.16 -14.24
N ALA A 574 -34.11 -4.03 -13.78
CA ALA A 574 -35.26 -4.78 -14.29
C ALA A 574 -35.52 -4.45 -15.77
N ASP A 575 -35.42 -3.18 -16.17
CA ASP A 575 -35.52 -2.73 -17.58
C ASP A 575 -34.44 -3.36 -18.47
N LYS A 576 -33.32 -3.81 -17.87
CA LYS A 576 -32.23 -4.53 -18.55
C LYS A 576 -32.35 -6.05 -18.44
N GLY A 577 -33.50 -6.57 -17.98
CA GLY A 577 -33.75 -8.00 -17.82
C GLY A 577 -33.09 -8.62 -16.58
N ILE A 578 -32.68 -7.83 -15.60
CA ILE A 578 -31.99 -8.29 -14.39
C ILE A 578 -32.91 -8.11 -13.20
N ALA A 579 -33.60 -9.18 -12.80
CA ALA A 579 -34.47 -9.16 -11.63
C ALA A 579 -33.67 -9.26 -10.33
N ILE A 580 -33.80 -8.26 -9.47
CA ILE A 580 -33.17 -8.24 -8.14
C ILE A 580 -34.21 -8.46 -7.05
N LYS A 581 -33.94 -9.41 -6.15
CA LYS A 581 -34.78 -9.67 -4.97
C LYS A 581 -34.13 -9.07 -3.72
N LYS A 582 -34.76 -8.07 -3.10
CA LYS A 582 -34.39 -7.65 -1.74
C LYS A 582 -34.77 -8.78 -0.78
N LYS A 583 -33.81 -9.23 0.05
CA LYS A 583 -34.14 -10.15 1.14
C LYS A 583 -34.98 -9.36 2.17
N PRO A 584 -36.07 -9.94 2.72
CA PRO A 584 -36.80 -9.28 3.80
C PRO A 584 -35.84 -9.02 4.96
N VAL A 585 -35.80 -7.77 5.42
CA VAL A 585 -35.06 -7.39 6.63
C VAL A 585 -35.84 -7.96 7.80
N TRP A 586 -35.42 -9.10 8.32
CA TRP A 586 -35.93 -9.59 9.60
C TRP A 586 -35.35 -8.71 10.69
N ILE A 587 -36.13 -7.71 11.10
CA ILE A 587 -35.86 -6.89 12.29
C ILE A 587 -36.01 -7.84 13.48
N TRP A 588 -34.88 -8.32 14.02
CA TRP A 588 -34.88 -8.91 15.35
C TRP A 588 -34.94 -7.75 16.35
N TRP A 589 -36.12 -7.57 16.93
CA TRP A 589 -36.40 -6.62 18.01
C TRP A 589 -35.62 -6.97 19.28
#